data_AF-A0A4Q4D6U7-F1
#
_entry.id   AF-A0A4Q4D6U7-F1
#
_cell.length_a   1.000
_cell.length_b   1.000
_cell.length_c   1.000
_cell.angle_alpha   90.00
_cell.angle_beta   90.00
_cell.angle_gamma   90.00
#
_symmetry.space_group_name_H-M   'P 1'
#
loop_
_entity.id
_entity.type
_entity.pdbx_description
1 polymer ?
#
loop_
_entity_poly.entity_id
_entity_poly.type
_entity_poly.pdbx_seq_one_letter_code
_entity_poly.pdbx_strand_id
1 'polypeptide(L)'
;MPDEQVTDLDASTPERRTLDDRRQAVVNLWDFLVKGGLADQTRTPSQVIDSGRTRELHRYEPADGIEPSGIPVLLVPPLGSQAACFDLRPGLSFAEDLVSKGRPTYLVDYGPLKGEDRALGVEHFINDVLP
;
A
#
# COMPACT_ATOMS: atom_id res chain seq x y z
N MET A 1 17.14 -23.38 48.32
CA MET A 1 16.74 -22.15 47.62
C MET A 1 15.89 -22.60 46.43
N PRO A 2 14.60 -22.27 46.35
CA PRO A 2 13.79 -22.51 45.16
C PRO A 2 13.87 -21.30 44.21
N ASP A 3 13.90 -21.60 42.91
CA ASP A 3 13.98 -20.66 41.79
C ASP A 3 12.62 -20.05 41.41
N GLU A 4 12.78 -18.89 40.79
CA GLU A 4 11.86 -17.86 40.31
C GLU A 4 10.56 -18.33 39.62
N GLN A 5 9.45 -17.70 40.00
CA GLN A 5 8.18 -17.77 39.29
C GLN A 5 8.28 -16.96 38.00
N VAL A 6 8.23 -17.63 36.85
CA VAL A 6 7.97 -16.97 35.56
C VAL A 6 6.47 -16.77 35.43
N THR A 7 6.12 -15.50 35.36
CA THR A 7 4.81 -14.88 35.26
C THR A 7 3.89 -15.53 34.23
N ASP A 8 2.69 -15.84 34.69
CA ASP A 8 1.50 -16.16 33.90
C ASP A 8 1.27 -15.03 32.88
N LEU A 9 1.56 -15.29 31.59
CA LEU A 9 1.18 -14.39 30.51
C LEU A 9 -0.33 -14.50 30.33
N ASP A 10 -1.02 -13.59 30.99
CA ASP A 10 -2.39 -13.09 30.75
C ASP A 10 -3.05 -13.69 29.50
N ALA A 11 -3.69 -14.84 29.67
CA ALA A 11 -4.63 -15.38 28.70
C ALA A 11 -5.91 -14.54 28.76
N SER A 12 -5.86 -13.34 28.18
CA SER A 12 -7.02 -12.48 28.04
C SER A 12 -8.11 -13.24 27.27
N THR A 13 -9.21 -13.53 27.95
CA THR A 13 -10.40 -14.15 27.33
C THR A 13 -10.88 -13.25 26.20
N PRO A 14 -11.13 -13.75 24.96
CA PRO A 14 -11.58 -12.90 23.88
C PRO A 14 -12.93 -12.28 24.25
N GLU A 15 -12.95 -10.94 24.28
CA GLU A 15 -14.14 -10.17 24.62
C GLU A 15 -15.31 -10.54 23.68
N ARG A 16 -16.50 -10.72 24.25
CA ARG A 16 -17.68 -11.16 23.48
C ARG A 16 -18.12 -10.03 22.54
N ARG A 17 -17.96 -10.24 21.23
CA ARG A 17 -18.44 -9.32 20.17
C ARG A 17 -19.87 -8.85 20.40
N THR A 18 -20.08 -7.55 20.29
CA THR A 18 -21.37 -6.88 20.44
C THR A 18 -22.33 -7.23 19.30
N LEU A 19 -23.61 -6.87 19.43
CA LEU A 19 -24.58 -7.03 18.34
C LEU A 19 -24.24 -6.15 17.12
N ASP A 20 -23.71 -4.96 17.36
CA ASP A 20 -23.28 -4.06 16.28
C ASP A 20 -22.08 -4.64 15.52
N ASP A 21 -21.10 -5.23 16.22
CA ASP A 21 -19.97 -5.92 15.57
C ASP A 21 -20.45 -7.07 14.67
N ARG A 22 -21.43 -7.83 15.14
CA ARG A 22 -22.01 -8.95 14.37
C ARG A 22 -22.77 -8.44 13.16
N ARG A 23 -23.54 -7.37 13.32
CA ARG A 23 -24.25 -6.72 12.21
C ARG A 23 -23.26 -6.20 11.17
N GLN A 24 -22.21 -5.52 11.60
CA GLN A 24 -21.17 -5.00 10.70
C GLN A 24 -20.41 -6.14 10.01
N ALA A 25 -20.13 -7.25 10.70
CA ALA A 25 -19.51 -8.42 10.09
C ALA A 25 -20.35 -9.02 8.98
N VAL A 26 -21.68 -9.10 9.15
CA VAL A 26 -22.61 -9.57 8.10
C VAL A 26 -22.61 -8.61 6.91
N VAL A 27 -22.62 -7.29 7.15
CA VAL A 27 -22.54 -6.28 6.09
C VAL A 27 -21.23 -6.39 5.31
N ASN A 28 -20.09 -6.49 6.01
CA ASN A 28 -18.77 -6.64 5.38
C ASN A 28 -18.69 -7.93 4.55
N LEU A 29 -19.24 -9.04 5.06
CA LEU A 29 -19.27 -10.30 4.33
C LEU A 29 -20.13 -10.19 3.06
N TRP A 30 -21.29 -9.53 3.17
CA TRP A 30 -22.14 -9.26 2.01
C TRP A 30 -21.42 -8.40 0.98
N ASP A 31 -20.79 -7.30 1.40
CA ASP A 31 -20.05 -6.41 0.52
C ASP A 31 -18.89 -7.15 -0.17
N PHE A 32 -18.16 -7.98 0.57
CA PHE A 32 -17.10 -8.82 0.01
C PHE A 32 -17.62 -9.80 -1.04
N LEU A 33 -18.71 -10.52 -0.76
CA LEU A 33 -19.24 -11.56 -1.66
C LEU A 33 -20.02 -11.00 -2.86
N VAL A 34 -20.71 -9.87 -2.69
CA VAL A 34 -21.68 -9.35 -3.68
C VAL A 34 -21.18 -8.10 -4.38
N LYS A 35 -20.46 -7.20 -3.68
CA LYS A 35 -19.93 -5.95 -4.25
C LYS A 35 -18.48 -6.07 -4.72
N GLY A 36 -17.86 -7.24 -4.61
CA GLY A 36 -16.52 -7.50 -5.11
C GLY A 36 -15.39 -6.97 -4.22
N GLY A 37 -15.66 -6.63 -2.97
CA GLY A 37 -14.66 -6.17 -2.02
C GLY A 37 -15.23 -5.37 -0.86
N LEU A 38 -14.38 -5.07 0.12
CA LEU A 38 -14.74 -4.26 1.29
C LEU A 38 -14.74 -2.75 0.98
N ALA A 39 -14.08 -2.35 -0.10
CA ALA A 39 -14.01 -0.98 -0.58
C ALA A 39 -13.71 -0.98 -2.08
N ASP A 40 -14.06 0.11 -2.75
CA ASP A 40 -13.52 0.44 -4.07
C ASP A 40 -12.02 0.70 -3.92
N GLN A 41 -11.19 -0.08 -4.63
CA GLN A 41 -9.73 0.00 -4.63
C GLN A 41 -9.19 0.40 -6.01
N THR A 42 -10.02 1.07 -6.82
CA THR A 42 -9.60 1.59 -8.12
C THR A 42 -8.41 2.54 -7.91
N ARG A 43 -7.29 2.19 -8.55
CA ARG A 43 -6.06 2.99 -8.47
C ARG A 43 -6.17 4.26 -9.32
N THR A 44 -5.40 5.27 -8.93
CA THR A 44 -5.23 6.48 -9.73
C THR A 44 -4.61 6.10 -11.08
N PRO A 45 -5.14 6.58 -12.22
CA PRO A 45 -4.62 6.23 -13.53
C PRO A 45 -3.12 6.50 -13.66
N SER A 46 -2.39 5.52 -14.16
CA SER A 46 -0.94 5.63 -14.36
C SER A 46 -0.48 4.75 -15.52
N GLN A 47 0.70 5.07 -16.04
CA GLN A 47 1.35 4.33 -17.11
C GLN A 47 2.72 3.86 -16.63
N VAL A 48 3.07 2.62 -16.94
CA VAL A 48 4.45 2.13 -16.76
C VAL A 48 5.33 2.78 -17.82
N ILE A 49 6.39 3.47 -17.38
CA ILE A 49 7.32 4.19 -18.26
C ILE A 49 8.73 3.58 -18.28
N ASP A 50 9.07 2.77 -17.27
CA ASP A 50 10.29 1.97 -17.22
C ASP A 50 9.99 0.67 -16.46
N SER A 51 10.65 -0.42 -16.83
CA SER A 51 10.52 -1.71 -16.16
C SER A 51 11.88 -2.39 -16.05
N GLY A 52 12.12 -3.01 -14.90
CA GLY A 52 13.34 -3.74 -14.58
C GLY A 52 13.02 -5.06 -13.90
N ARG A 53 14.06 -5.81 -13.53
CA ARG A 53 13.91 -7.14 -12.91
C ARG A 53 13.09 -7.12 -11.61
N THR A 54 13.26 -6.06 -10.82
CA THR A 54 12.67 -5.91 -9.47
C THR A 54 11.95 -4.58 -9.29
N ARG A 55 11.56 -3.93 -10.39
CA ARG A 55 10.83 -2.65 -10.34
C ARG A 55 10.00 -2.38 -11.58
N GLU A 56 8.92 -1.65 -11.40
CA GLU A 56 8.26 -0.86 -12.43
C GLU A 56 8.25 0.60 -11.99
N LEU A 57 8.52 1.52 -12.92
CA LEU A 57 8.36 2.95 -12.69
C LEU A 57 7.05 3.39 -13.36
N HIS A 58 6.12 3.85 -12.54
CA HIS A 58 4.85 4.39 -12.99
C HIS A 58 4.93 5.91 -13.05
N ARG A 59 4.32 6.49 -14.08
CA ARG A 59 3.96 7.90 -14.14
C ARG A 59 2.45 8.01 -14.02
N TYR A 60 1.97 8.72 -13.00
CA TYR A 60 0.54 8.99 -12.87
C TYR A 60 0.08 9.97 -13.95
N GLU A 61 -1.14 9.75 -14.44
CA GLU A 61 -1.77 10.65 -15.38
C GLU A 61 -2.22 11.92 -14.65
N PRO A 62 -2.14 13.10 -15.31
CA PRO A 62 -2.68 14.32 -14.75
C PRO A 62 -4.18 14.20 -14.52
N ALA A 63 -4.69 14.85 -13.47
CA ALA A 63 -6.14 14.95 -13.29
C ALA A 63 -6.77 15.78 -14.42
N ASP A 64 -8.04 15.50 -14.72
CA ASP A 64 -8.75 16.18 -15.82
C ASP A 64 -8.71 17.70 -15.68
N GLY A 65 -8.23 18.37 -16.75
CA GLY A 65 -8.11 19.83 -16.78
C GLY A 65 -6.97 20.41 -15.94
N ILE A 66 -6.11 19.57 -15.37
CA ILE A 66 -4.92 19.99 -14.61
C ILE A 66 -3.67 19.80 -15.46
N GLU A 67 -2.98 20.91 -15.75
CA GLU A 67 -1.69 20.89 -16.42
C GLU A 67 -0.55 20.60 -15.41
N PRO A 68 0.26 19.55 -15.62
CA PRO A 68 1.40 19.24 -14.75
C PRO A 68 2.45 20.35 -14.75
N SER A 69 2.88 20.78 -13.57
CA SER A 69 3.90 21.81 -13.43
C SER A 69 4.72 21.69 -12.14
N GLY A 70 5.92 22.28 -12.16
CA GLY A 70 6.81 22.34 -11.00
C GLY A 70 7.71 21.12 -10.84
N ILE A 71 8.23 20.94 -9.62
CA ILE A 71 9.20 19.88 -9.29
C ILE A 71 8.47 18.53 -9.19
N PRO A 72 8.93 17.48 -9.89
CA PRO A 72 8.32 16.16 -9.84
C PRO A 72 8.47 15.52 -8.46
N VAL A 73 7.51 14.66 -8.11
CA VAL A 73 7.51 13.87 -6.88
C VAL A 73 7.66 12.40 -7.24
N LEU A 74 8.66 11.74 -6.64
CA LEU A 74 8.84 10.29 -6.71
C LEU A 74 8.40 9.64 -5.40
N LEU A 75 7.39 8.78 -5.48
CA LEU A 75 6.91 7.98 -4.37
C LEU A 75 7.70 6.67 -4.33
N VAL A 76 8.33 6.43 -3.18
CA VAL A 76 9.18 5.26 -2.95
C VAL A 76 8.60 4.48 -1.76
N PRO A 77 8.03 3.28 -1.99
CA PRO A 77 7.44 2.49 -0.91
C PRO A 77 8.51 2.06 0.10
N PRO A 78 8.17 1.96 1.40
CA PRO A 78 9.04 1.33 2.38
C PRO A 78 9.35 -0.12 1.99
N LEU A 79 10.56 -0.58 2.31
CA LEU A 79 10.92 -1.99 2.10
C LEU A 79 10.00 -2.90 2.91
N GLY A 80 9.33 -3.84 2.25
CA GLY A 80 8.33 -4.73 2.86
C GLY A 80 6.89 -4.21 2.82
N SER A 81 6.64 -3.03 2.24
CA SER A 81 5.29 -2.54 1.94
C SER A 81 5.02 -2.59 0.44
N GLN A 82 3.73 -2.65 0.09
CA GLN A 82 3.28 -2.55 -1.30
C GLN A 82 3.12 -1.09 -1.71
N ALA A 83 3.34 -0.81 -2.99
CA ALA A 83 3.15 0.52 -3.57
C ALA A 83 1.74 1.09 -3.37
N ALA A 84 0.74 0.23 -3.17
CA ALA A 84 -0.63 0.60 -2.82
C ALA A 84 -0.73 1.50 -1.58
N CYS A 85 0.27 1.54 -0.70
CA CYS A 85 0.24 2.40 0.50
C CYS A 85 0.09 3.90 0.17
N PHE A 86 0.42 4.33 -1.05
CA PHE A 86 0.23 5.71 -1.52
C PHE A 86 -1.05 5.93 -2.33
N ASP A 87 -1.75 4.87 -2.72
CA ASP A 87 -2.87 4.92 -3.67
C ASP A 87 -3.92 3.87 -3.30
N LEU A 88 -4.57 4.07 -2.15
CA LEU A 88 -5.44 3.07 -1.51
C LEU A 88 -6.80 2.97 -2.21
N ARG A 89 -7.47 4.12 -2.39
CA ARG A 89 -8.78 4.24 -3.03
C ARG A 89 -9.06 5.69 -3.39
N PRO A 90 -10.06 5.96 -4.26
CA PRO A 90 -10.51 7.33 -4.52
C PRO A 90 -10.87 8.06 -3.22
N GLY A 91 -10.37 9.28 -3.07
CA GLY A 91 -10.52 10.12 -1.88
C GLY A 91 -9.59 9.77 -0.71
N LEU A 92 -8.81 8.68 -0.80
CA LEU A 92 -7.75 8.31 0.15
C LEU A 92 -6.45 7.92 -0.58
N SER A 93 -6.21 8.53 -1.73
CA SER A 93 -4.98 8.35 -2.51
C SER A 93 -4.11 9.59 -2.40
N PHE A 94 -2.87 9.41 -1.95
CA PHE A 94 -1.89 10.49 -1.93
C PHE A 94 -1.41 10.82 -3.35
N ALA A 95 -1.31 9.81 -4.22
CA ALA A 95 -1.02 10.02 -5.64
C ALA A 95 -2.10 10.87 -6.32
N GLU A 96 -3.38 10.56 -6.08
CA GLU A 96 -4.54 11.33 -6.58
C GLU A 96 -4.47 12.81 -6.16
N ASP A 97 -4.18 13.06 -4.88
CA ASP A 97 -4.07 14.42 -4.34
C ASP A 97 -2.92 15.20 -4.99
N LEU A 98 -1.78 14.56 -5.25
CA LEU A 98 -0.64 15.19 -5.91
C LEU A 98 -0.92 15.56 -7.37
N VAL A 99 -1.50 14.65 -8.16
CA VAL A 99 -1.83 14.93 -9.57
C VAL A 99 -2.95 15.95 -9.70
N SER A 100 -3.91 15.95 -8.78
CA SER A 100 -4.96 16.98 -8.71
C SER A 100 -4.42 18.37 -8.40
N LYS A 101 -3.27 18.45 -7.71
CA LYS A 101 -2.53 19.71 -7.45
C LYS A 101 -1.54 20.05 -8.57
N GLY A 102 -1.54 19.29 -9.66
CA GLY A 102 -0.67 19.50 -10.81
C GLY A 102 0.79 19.12 -10.59
N ARG A 103 1.11 18.30 -9.58
CA ARG A 103 2.49 17.81 -9.37
C ARG A 103 2.74 16.61 -10.29
N PRO A 104 3.76 16.65 -11.18
CA PRO A 104 4.17 15.46 -11.91
C PRO A 104 4.57 14.37 -10.91
N THR A 105 3.82 13.27 -10.88
CA THR A 105 3.93 12.26 -9.83
C THR A 105 4.30 10.91 -10.41
N TYR A 106 5.29 10.27 -9.78
CA TYR A 106 5.86 9.00 -10.19
C TYR A 106 5.89 8.05 -9.00
N LEU A 107 5.87 6.76 -9.26
CA LEU A 107 5.90 5.72 -8.24
C LEU A 107 6.84 4.60 -8.67
N VAL A 108 7.73 4.20 -7.77
CA VAL A 108 8.45 2.93 -7.89
C VAL A 108 7.58 1.83 -7.30
N ASP A 109 7.24 0.82 -8.09
CA ASP A 109 6.60 -0.41 -7.61
C ASP A 109 7.61 -1.55 -7.68
N TYR A 110 7.97 -2.13 -6.53
CA TYR A 110 8.90 -3.27 -6.48
C TYR A 110 8.25 -4.57 -6.95
N GLY A 111 6.92 -4.59 -7.10
CA GLY A 111 6.15 -5.79 -7.30
C GLY A 111 6.21 -6.73 -6.09
N PRO A 112 5.73 -7.97 -6.25
CA PRO A 112 5.82 -8.98 -5.21
C PRO A 112 7.27 -9.44 -5.05
N LEU A 113 7.88 -9.14 -3.89
CA LEU A 113 9.16 -9.70 -3.51
C LEU A 113 9.04 -11.23 -3.40
N LYS A 114 9.89 -11.96 -4.12
CA LYS A 114 9.91 -13.42 -4.12
C LYS A 114 10.93 -13.95 -3.12
N GLY A 115 10.86 -15.24 -2.81
CA GLY A 115 11.83 -15.88 -1.89
C GLY A 115 13.29 -15.76 -2.34
N GLU A 116 13.52 -15.65 -3.66
CA GLU A 116 14.83 -15.40 -4.28
C GLU A 116 15.40 -14.00 -3.95
N ASP A 117 14.55 -13.03 -3.61
CA ASP A 117 14.94 -11.66 -3.33
C ASP A 117 15.38 -11.44 -1.87
N ARG A 118 15.34 -12.49 -1.03
CA ARG A 118 15.72 -12.41 0.41
C ARG A 118 17.18 -12.02 0.65
N ALA A 119 18.05 -12.26 -0.33
CA ALA A 119 19.46 -11.91 -0.24
C ALA A 119 19.76 -10.49 -0.74
N LEU A 120 18.76 -9.75 -1.24
CA LEU A 120 18.96 -8.38 -1.73
C LEU A 120 19.20 -7.44 -0.54
N GLY A 121 20.37 -6.81 -0.53
CA GLY A 121 20.72 -5.75 0.41
C GLY A 121 20.12 -4.41 0.00
N VAL A 122 20.27 -3.40 0.88
CA VAL A 122 19.83 -2.02 0.63
C VAL A 122 20.53 -1.42 -0.60
N GLU A 123 21.74 -1.86 -0.89
CA GLU A 123 22.56 -1.43 -2.02
C GLU A 123 21.86 -1.70 -3.36
N HIS A 124 21.19 -2.84 -3.50
CA HIS A 124 20.39 -3.15 -4.69
C HIS A 124 19.26 -2.13 -4.87
N PHE A 125 18.61 -1.73 -3.78
CA PHE A 125 17.52 -0.75 -3.85
C PHE A 125 18.01 0.63 -4.24
N ILE A 126 19.20 1.03 -3.77
CA ILE A 126 19.79 2.33 -4.11
C ILE A 126 20.29 2.35 -5.55
N ASN A 127 21.03 1.32 -5.97
CA ASN A 127 21.77 1.34 -7.24
C ASN A 127 20.92 0.91 -8.44
N ASP A 128 19.97 -0.01 -8.23
CA ASP A 128 19.27 -0.69 -9.31
C ASP A 128 17.75 -0.48 -9.27
N VAL A 129 17.21 0.03 -8.16
CA VAL A 129 15.76 0.20 -7.99
C VAL A 129 15.32 1.66 -8.03
N LEU A 130 16.05 2.60 -7.44
CA LEU A 130 15.77 4.02 -7.62
C LEU A 130 16.27 4.50 -9.00
N PRO A 131 15.49 5.32 -9.72
CA PRO A 131 15.91 5.91 -10.99
C PRO A 131 16.94 7.04 -10.81
#